data_AF-A0A640SIZ6-F1
#
_entry.id   AF-A0A640SIZ6-F1
#
_cell.length_a   1.000
_cell.length_b   1.000
_cell.length_c   1.000
_cell.angle_alpha   90.00
_cell.angle_beta   90.00
_cell.angle_gamma   90.00
#
_symmetry.space_group_name_H-M   'P 1'
#
loop_
_entity.id
_entity.type
_entity.pdbx_description
1 polymer ?
#
loop_
_entity_poly.entity_id
_entity_poly.type
_entity_poly.pdbx_seq_one_letter_code
_entity_poly.pdbx_strand_id
1 'polypeptide(L)'
;MLDPSGSMAGNDGSGSTRIAAARKAVGTVADALPDGYPTGLRVYGADKAKGCDDTRLVQPVTALDRAGLKRAVAGVEPKGDTPIGLSLRRAAGGLPGPAHGSMGKRTSLLISDGGDTCQAPPPCKVAAQLAASGVDLHIDAIGFQVAGAARTRLECLAKAGNGR
;
A
#
# COMPACT_ATOMS: atom_id res chain seq x y z
N MET A 1 0.29 0.19 2.81
CA MET A 1 -0.73 -0.52 2.02
C MET A 1 -0.10 -1.79 1.48
N LEU A 2 -0.77 -2.93 1.64
CA LEU A 2 -0.24 -4.23 1.23
C LEU A 2 -1.14 -4.89 0.19
N ASP A 3 -0.50 -5.42 -0.85
CA ASP A 3 -1.09 -6.22 -1.92
C ASP A 3 -0.91 -7.72 -1.65
N PRO A 4 -2.01 -8.41 -1.34
CA PRO A 4 -2.08 -9.87 -1.40
C PRO A 4 -2.98 -10.33 -2.54
N SER A 5 -2.87 -9.75 -3.71
CA SER A 5 -3.46 -10.34 -4.90
C SER A 5 -2.86 -11.73 -5.18
N GLY A 6 -3.57 -12.54 -5.97
CA GLY A 6 -3.15 -13.90 -6.28
C GLY A 6 -1.74 -13.99 -6.90
N SER A 7 -1.32 -12.95 -7.64
CA SER A 7 0.02 -12.89 -8.25
C SER A 7 1.16 -12.80 -7.21
N MET A 8 0.86 -12.37 -5.99
CA MET A 8 1.81 -12.33 -4.88
C MET A 8 2.12 -13.71 -4.28
N ALA A 9 1.38 -14.75 -4.66
CA ALA A 9 1.72 -16.14 -4.36
C ALA A 9 2.92 -16.65 -5.18
N GLY A 10 3.29 -15.94 -6.26
CA GLY A 10 4.42 -16.30 -7.11
C GLY A 10 5.77 -16.21 -6.39
N ASN A 11 6.80 -16.83 -6.99
CA ASN A 11 8.18 -16.77 -6.50
C ASN A 11 8.73 -15.34 -6.59
N ASP A 12 9.51 -14.94 -5.59
CA ASP A 12 10.19 -13.64 -5.52
C ASP A 12 11.60 -13.62 -6.16
N GLY A 13 12.07 -14.78 -6.65
CA GLY A 13 13.39 -14.95 -7.25
C GLY A 13 14.47 -15.43 -6.27
N SER A 14 14.15 -15.53 -4.98
CA SER A 14 15.05 -16.01 -3.90
C SER A 14 14.62 -17.36 -3.32
N GLY A 15 13.57 -17.99 -3.87
CA GLY A 15 13.00 -19.22 -3.35
C GLY A 15 11.89 -18.99 -2.31
N SER A 16 11.49 -17.75 -2.07
CA SER A 16 10.33 -17.37 -1.26
C SER A 16 9.18 -16.86 -2.14
N THR A 17 8.01 -16.63 -1.55
CA THR A 17 6.90 -15.98 -2.26
C THR A 17 6.99 -14.47 -2.18
N ARG A 18 6.46 -13.75 -3.18
CA ARG A 18 6.42 -12.27 -3.16
C ARG A 18 5.67 -11.75 -1.93
N ILE A 19 4.60 -12.43 -1.51
CA ILE A 19 3.88 -12.09 -0.28
C ILE A 19 4.75 -12.29 0.98
N ALA A 20 5.61 -13.32 1.03
CA ALA A 20 6.54 -13.48 2.15
C ALA A 20 7.58 -12.34 2.19
N ALA A 21 8.11 -11.94 1.04
CA ALA A 21 9.00 -10.79 0.93
C ALA A 21 8.30 -9.48 1.34
N ALA A 22 7.05 -9.29 0.92
CA ALA A 22 6.22 -8.15 1.31
C ALA A 22 5.96 -8.10 2.82
N ARG A 23 5.65 -9.25 3.44
CA ARG A 23 5.49 -9.36 4.90
C ARG A 23 6.78 -8.96 5.63
N LYS A 24 7.93 -9.42 5.14
CA LYS A 24 9.25 -9.05 5.68
C LYS A 24 9.51 -7.55 5.55
N ALA A 25 9.21 -6.95 4.39
CA ALA A 25 9.37 -5.53 4.16
C ALA A 25 8.52 -4.68 5.13
N VAL A 26 7.25 -5.06 5.36
CA VAL A 26 6.41 -4.39 6.36
C VAL A 26 7.02 -4.51 7.76
N GLY A 27 7.51 -5.71 8.12
CA GLY A 27 8.19 -5.92 9.39
C GLY A 27 9.39 -4.99 9.59
N THR A 28 10.26 -4.90 8.58
CA THR A 28 11.44 -4.01 8.60
C THR A 28 11.04 -2.54 8.72
N VAL A 29 10.01 -2.10 7.98
CA VAL A 29 9.51 -0.72 8.07
C VAL A 29 8.94 -0.44 9.47
N ALA A 30 8.16 -1.36 10.02
CA ALA A 30 7.62 -1.23 11.37
C ALA A 30 8.71 -1.10 12.44
N ASP A 31 9.81 -1.84 12.28
CA ASP A 31 10.95 -1.80 13.20
C ASP A 31 11.79 -0.52 13.05
N ALA A 32 11.86 0.04 11.84
CA ALA A 32 12.58 1.28 11.58
C ALA A 32 11.82 2.56 11.99
N LEU A 33 10.49 2.48 12.15
CA LEU A 33 9.67 3.62 12.55
C LEU A 33 9.83 3.92 14.05
N PRO A 34 9.83 5.20 14.47
CA PRO A 34 9.86 5.58 15.88
C PRO A 34 8.63 5.09 16.67
N ASP A 35 8.80 4.90 17.98
CA ASP A 35 7.69 4.63 18.89
C ASP A 35 6.64 5.74 18.81
N GLY A 36 5.36 5.35 18.86
CA GLY A 36 4.25 6.30 18.81
C GLY A 36 3.98 6.92 17.44
N TYR A 37 4.75 6.59 16.40
CA TYR A 37 4.50 7.10 15.04
C TYR A 37 3.13 6.63 14.52
N PRO A 38 2.21 7.54 14.14
CA PRO A 38 0.87 7.15 13.70
C PRO A 38 0.93 6.27 12.44
N THR A 39 0.54 5.01 12.58
CA THR A 39 0.66 4.00 11.52
C THR A 39 -0.66 3.27 11.35
N GLY A 40 -1.06 3.06 10.10
CA GLY A 40 -2.23 2.27 9.74
C GLY A 40 -1.89 1.25 8.66
N LEU A 41 -2.69 0.19 8.58
CA LEU A 41 -2.57 -0.86 7.58
C LEU A 41 -3.87 -1.00 6.80
N ARG A 42 -3.76 -0.80 5.49
CA ARG A 42 -4.80 -1.16 4.52
C ARG A 42 -4.29 -2.26 3.62
N VAL A 43 -5.17 -3.22 3.35
CA VAL A 43 -4.95 -4.36 2.48
C VAL A 43 -5.96 -4.27 1.33
N TYR A 44 -5.60 -4.74 0.14
CA TYR A 44 -6.51 -4.78 -1.01
C TYR A 44 -6.33 -6.05 -1.82
N GLY A 45 -7.41 -6.63 -2.35
CA GLY A 45 -7.35 -7.90 -3.06
C GLY A 45 -7.14 -9.14 -2.17
N ALA A 46 -7.54 -9.08 -0.90
CA ALA A 46 -7.36 -10.18 0.06
C ALA A 46 -8.61 -11.02 0.30
N ASP A 47 -9.79 -10.38 0.23
CA ASP A 47 -11.02 -10.94 0.77
C ASP A 47 -11.87 -11.57 -0.35
N LYS A 48 -11.76 -11.09 -1.60
CA LYS A 48 -12.52 -11.60 -2.75
C LYS A 48 -11.60 -12.11 -3.86
N ALA A 49 -11.95 -13.27 -4.42
CA ALA A 49 -11.28 -13.78 -5.63
C ALA A 49 -11.45 -12.85 -6.84
N LYS A 50 -12.57 -12.13 -6.90
CA LYS A 50 -12.83 -11.05 -7.87
C LYS A 50 -13.55 -9.90 -7.21
N GLY A 51 -13.09 -8.68 -7.42
CA GLY A 51 -13.72 -7.51 -6.82
C GLY A 51 -12.84 -6.27 -6.82
N CYS A 52 -13.17 -5.32 -7.68
CA CYS A 52 -12.47 -4.04 -7.74
C CYS A 52 -12.86 -3.07 -6.61
N ASP A 53 -13.72 -3.52 -5.71
CA ASP A 53 -14.07 -2.87 -4.44
C ASP A 53 -13.34 -3.49 -3.24
N ASP A 54 -12.50 -4.52 -3.45
CA ASP A 54 -11.83 -5.26 -2.38
C ASP A 54 -10.67 -4.47 -1.77
N THR A 55 -11.00 -3.69 -0.74
CA THR A 55 -10.02 -2.93 0.03
C THR A 55 -10.49 -2.73 1.47
N ARG A 56 -9.69 -3.18 2.43
CA ARG A 56 -10.02 -3.19 3.86
C ARG A 56 -8.98 -2.47 4.69
N LEU A 57 -9.45 -1.62 5.60
CA LEU A 57 -8.61 -1.09 6.66
C LEU A 57 -8.47 -2.18 7.73
N VAL A 58 -7.28 -2.75 7.84
CA VAL A 58 -6.97 -3.81 8.81
C VAL A 58 -6.60 -3.19 10.16
N GLN A 59 -5.86 -2.09 10.12
CA GLN A 59 -5.51 -1.32 11.30
C GLN A 59 -5.70 0.17 11.00
N PRO A 60 -6.53 0.89 11.79
CA PRO A 60 -6.67 2.32 11.66
C PRO A 60 -5.35 3.03 12.03
N VAL A 61 -5.19 4.25 11.52
CA VAL A 61 -4.03 5.09 11.84
C VAL A 61 -4.07 5.43 13.33
N THR A 62 -3.20 4.78 14.08
CA THR A 62 -3.08 4.89 15.54
C THR A 62 -1.60 4.83 15.91
N ALA A 63 -1.26 5.07 17.18
CA ALA A 63 0.13 4.89 17.64
C ALA A 63 0.65 3.50 17.23
N LEU A 64 1.88 3.44 16.73
CA LEU A 64 2.48 2.22 16.17
C LEU A 64 2.44 1.05 17.16
N ASP A 65 1.58 0.07 16.89
CA ASP A 65 1.65 -1.27 17.47
C ASP A 65 2.42 -2.19 16.51
N ARG A 66 3.73 -2.33 16.73
CA ARG A 66 4.59 -3.19 15.90
C ARG A 66 4.14 -4.65 15.92
N ALA A 67 3.75 -5.16 17.09
CA ALA A 67 3.35 -6.55 17.24
C ALA A 67 1.99 -6.81 16.58
N GLY A 68 1.02 -5.90 16.76
CA GLY A 68 -0.26 -5.91 16.05
C GLY A 68 -0.08 -5.87 14.54
N LEU A 69 0.77 -4.96 14.04
CA LEU A 69 1.01 -4.80 12.61
C LEU A 69 1.64 -6.07 12.00
N LYS A 70 2.65 -6.65 12.65
CA LYS A 70 3.29 -7.91 12.22
C LYS A 70 2.30 -9.07 12.21
N ARG A 71 1.46 -9.21 13.24
CA ARG A 71 0.40 -10.24 13.30
C ARG A 71 -0.64 -10.05 12.21
N ALA A 72 -1.09 -8.81 11.99
CA ALA A 72 -2.05 -8.48 10.96
C ALA A 72 -1.55 -8.90 9.57
N VAL A 73 -0.29 -8.59 9.26
CA VAL A 73 0.33 -8.91 7.97
C VAL A 73 0.64 -10.41 7.81
N ALA A 74 0.97 -11.11 8.89
CA ALA A 74 1.20 -12.55 8.87
C ALA A 74 -0.05 -13.37 8.48
N GLY A 75 -1.25 -12.87 8.81
CA GLY A 75 -2.52 -13.51 8.49
C GLY A 75 -3.06 -13.24 7.07
N VAL A 76 -2.35 -12.46 6.25
CA VAL A 76 -2.86 -12.02 4.95
C VAL A 76 -2.54 -13.05 3.84
N GLU A 77 -3.53 -13.66 3.23
CA GLU A 77 -3.36 -14.67 2.17
C GLU A 77 -3.51 -14.09 0.75
N PRO A 78 -2.68 -14.53 -0.22
CA PRO A 78 -2.78 -14.08 -1.61
C PRO A 78 -4.00 -14.67 -2.32
N LYS A 79 -4.95 -13.84 -2.81
CA LYS A 79 -6.19 -14.35 -3.44
C LYS A 79 -6.72 -13.53 -4.63
N GLY A 80 -6.84 -12.22 -4.49
CA GLY A 80 -7.79 -11.43 -5.26
C GLY A 80 -7.23 -10.56 -6.39
N ASP A 81 -8.12 -9.72 -6.91
CA ASP A 81 -7.84 -8.63 -7.86
C ASP A 81 -7.17 -7.43 -7.18
N THR A 82 -6.59 -6.54 -7.98
CA THR A 82 -5.68 -5.50 -7.47
C THR A 82 -6.25 -4.07 -7.68
N PRO A 83 -7.20 -3.59 -6.85
CA PRO A 83 -7.79 -2.26 -7.00
C PRO A 83 -6.90 -1.15 -6.38
N ILE A 84 -5.72 -0.92 -6.96
CA ILE A 84 -4.72 0.03 -6.42
C ILE A 84 -5.31 1.45 -6.34
N GLY A 85 -5.94 1.94 -7.41
CA GLY A 85 -6.46 3.30 -7.47
C GLY A 85 -7.57 3.57 -6.44
N LEU A 86 -8.50 2.63 -6.24
CA LEU A 86 -9.53 2.76 -5.20
C LEU A 86 -8.90 2.73 -3.81
N SER A 87 -7.96 1.82 -3.59
CA SER A 87 -7.29 1.65 -2.31
C SER A 87 -6.50 2.88 -1.91
N LEU A 88 -5.85 3.56 -2.85
CA LEU A 88 -5.18 4.83 -2.63
C LEU A 88 -6.15 5.93 -2.20
N ARG A 89 -7.30 6.08 -2.88
CA ARG A 89 -8.33 7.04 -2.48
C ARG A 89 -8.80 6.79 -1.04
N ARG A 90 -9.07 5.53 -0.71
CA ARG A 90 -9.52 5.15 0.65
C ARG A 90 -8.43 5.30 1.70
N ALA A 91 -7.16 5.07 1.33
CA ALA A 91 -6.04 5.31 2.23
C ALA A 91 -5.92 6.81 2.53
N ALA A 92 -5.95 7.66 1.52
CA ALA A 92 -5.89 9.11 1.69
C ALA A 92 -7.06 9.66 2.53
N GLY A 93 -8.29 9.18 2.30
CA GLY A 93 -9.45 9.58 3.10
C GLY A 93 -9.42 9.07 4.55
N GLY A 94 -8.60 8.07 4.87
CA GLY A 94 -8.41 7.54 6.22
C GLY A 94 -7.26 8.17 7.00
N LEU A 95 -6.47 9.04 6.37
CA LEU A 95 -5.40 9.76 7.05
C LEU A 95 -6.00 10.87 7.91
N PRO A 96 -5.50 11.07 9.15
CA PRO A 96 -5.98 12.16 9.98
C PRO A 96 -5.72 13.51 9.31
N GLY A 97 -6.71 14.39 9.40
CA GLY A 97 -6.59 15.79 9.04
C GLY A 97 -5.46 16.46 9.85
N PRO A 98 -4.97 17.64 9.43
CA PRO A 98 -3.92 18.35 10.15
C PRO A 98 -4.34 18.57 11.61
N ALA A 99 -3.64 17.95 12.54
CA ALA A 99 -3.83 18.16 13.96
C ALA A 99 -3.00 19.39 14.38
N HIS A 100 -3.67 20.37 15.01
CA HIS A 100 -3.03 21.52 15.66
C HIS A 100 -2.11 22.38 14.77
N GLY A 101 -2.48 22.58 13.49
CA GLY A 101 -1.71 23.44 12.59
C GLY A 101 -0.36 22.86 12.13
N SER A 102 -0.02 21.62 12.53
CA SER A 102 1.15 20.92 12.01
C SER A 102 0.79 20.19 10.72
N MET A 103 1.37 20.63 9.60
CA MET A 103 1.37 19.89 8.34
C MET A 103 2.40 18.75 8.45
N GLY A 104 2.09 17.74 9.26
CA GLY A 104 2.92 16.54 9.31
C GLY A 104 2.94 15.88 7.93
N LYS A 105 4.13 15.54 7.43
CA LYS A 105 4.30 14.75 6.20
C LYS A 105 3.56 13.43 6.35
N ARG A 106 2.66 13.13 5.42
CA ARG A 106 1.93 11.86 5.36
C ARG A 106 2.60 11.00 4.31
N THR A 107 2.88 9.75 4.63
CA THR A 107 3.47 8.81 3.66
C THR A 107 2.58 7.59 3.52
N SER A 108 2.22 7.27 2.28
CA SER A 108 1.55 6.02 1.91
C SER A 108 2.56 5.12 1.23
N LEU A 109 3.04 4.10 1.94
CA LEU A 109 3.90 3.07 1.38
C LEU A 109 3.03 1.97 0.73
N LEU A 110 3.10 1.84 -0.59
CA LEU A 110 2.46 0.80 -1.38
C LEU A 110 3.42 -0.39 -1.52
N ILE A 111 2.95 -1.60 -1.27
CA ILE A 111 3.75 -2.82 -1.41
C ILE A 111 3.00 -3.78 -2.31
N SER A 112 3.49 -4.00 -3.53
CA SER A 112 2.76 -4.64 -4.63
C SER A 112 3.68 -5.24 -5.68
N ASP A 113 3.18 -6.14 -6.53
CA ASP A 113 3.87 -6.53 -7.77
C ASP A 113 3.44 -5.68 -9.00
N GLY A 114 2.69 -4.60 -8.76
CA GLY A 114 2.33 -3.59 -9.76
C GLY A 114 1.26 -4.03 -10.76
N GLY A 115 0.65 -5.19 -10.55
CA GLY A 115 -0.56 -5.59 -11.26
C GLY A 115 -1.70 -4.65 -10.90
N ASP A 116 -2.42 -4.13 -11.89
CA ASP A 116 -3.72 -3.49 -11.68
C ASP A 116 -4.72 -4.18 -12.61
N THR A 117 -5.43 -5.17 -12.09
CA THR A 117 -6.44 -5.91 -12.86
C THR A 117 -7.76 -5.15 -12.96
N CYS A 118 -7.95 -4.12 -12.15
CA CYS A 118 -9.18 -3.37 -12.02
C CYS A 118 -9.25 -2.12 -12.89
N GLN A 119 -8.09 -1.55 -13.26
CA GLN A 119 -7.88 -0.49 -14.25
C GLN A 119 -8.59 0.86 -13.97
N ALA A 120 -9.53 0.90 -13.02
CA ALA A 120 -10.36 2.06 -12.72
C ALA A 120 -10.54 2.22 -11.19
N PRO A 121 -10.30 3.43 -10.65
CA PRO A 121 -9.67 4.59 -11.30
C PRO A 121 -8.17 4.32 -11.57
N PRO A 122 -7.58 4.90 -12.65
CA PRO A 122 -6.16 4.72 -12.94
C PRO A 122 -5.28 5.17 -11.76
N PRO A 123 -4.36 4.32 -11.24
CA PRO A 123 -3.63 4.61 -10.01
C PRO A 123 -2.81 5.90 -10.07
N CYS A 124 -2.13 6.16 -11.19
CA CYS A 124 -1.39 7.41 -11.38
C CYS A 124 -2.27 8.65 -11.33
N LYS A 125 -3.47 8.58 -11.93
CA LYS A 125 -4.42 9.70 -11.92
C LYS A 125 -4.90 9.99 -10.50
N VAL A 126 -5.15 8.95 -9.71
CA VAL A 126 -5.48 9.08 -8.29
C VAL A 126 -4.33 9.72 -7.53
N ALA A 127 -3.10 9.23 -7.70
CA ALA A 127 -1.92 9.77 -7.03
C ALA A 127 -1.74 11.27 -7.33
N ALA A 128 -1.83 11.67 -8.60
CA ALA A 128 -1.74 13.08 -9.00
C ALA A 128 -2.85 13.95 -8.40
N GLN A 129 -4.09 13.44 -8.35
CA GLN A 129 -5.20 14.15 -7.72
C GLN A 129 -4.99 14.35 -6.22
N LEU A 130 -4.45 13.33 -5.54
CA LEU A 130 -4.16 13.40 -4.11
C LEU A 130 -3.01 14.36 -3.82
N ALA A 131 -1.93 14.33 -4.61
CA ALA A 131 -0.83 15.28 -4.49
C ALA A 131 -1.29 16.73 -4.71
N ALA A 132 -2.24 16.96 -5.62
CA ALA A 132 -2.82 18.27 -5.87
C ALA A 132 -3.86 18.72 -4.84
N SER A 133 -4.33 17.83 -3.96
CA SER A 133 -5.42 18.11 -3.00
C SER A 133 -5.00 18.97 -1.79
N GLY A 134 -3.73 19.41 -1.74
CA GLY A 134 -3.19 20.21 -0.63
C GLY A 134 -2.84 19.39 0.62
N VAL A 135 -3.06 18.07 0.59
CA VAL A 135 -2.55 17.14 1.59
C VAL A 135 -1.09 16.86 1.26
N ASP A 136 -0.16 17.17 2.16
CA ASP A 136 1.26 16.81 2.04
C ASP A 136 1.43 15.28 2.16
N LEU A 137 1.05 14.58 1.08
CA LEU A 137 1.03 13.12 0.93
C LEU A 137 2.12 12.71 -0.04
N HIS A 138 3.06 11.92 0.45
CA HIS A 138 4.04 11.17 -0.32
C HIS A 138 3.55 9.74 -0.56
N ILE A 139 3.68 9.22 -1.77
CA ILE A 139 3.33 7.83 -2.09
C ILE A 139 4.59 7.11 -2.53
N ASP A 140 5.11 6.24 -1.69
CA ASP A 140 6.28 5.40 -2.00
C ASP A 140 5.79 4.01 -2.43
N ALA A 141 6.52 3.35 -3.33
CA ALA A 141 6.14 2.03 -3.85
C ALA A 141 7.28 1.01 -3.77
N ILE A 142 7.02 -0.14 -3.14
CA ILE A 142 7.88 -1.32 -3.14
C ILE A 142 7.29 -2.33 -4.12
N GLY A 143 7.97 -2.49 -5.25
CA GLY A 143 7.64 -3.41 -6.32
C GLY A 143 8.32 -4.77 -6.18
N PHE A 144 7.59 -5.89 -6.17
CA PHE A 144 8.17 -7.24 -6.19
C PHE A 144 8.06 -7.89 -7.57
N GLN A 145 9.20 -8.25 -8.17
CA GLN A 145 9.27 -8.89 -9.50
C GLN A 145 8.46 -8.11 -10.57
N VAL A 146 8.54 -6.78 -10.50
CA VAL A 146 7.85 -5.87 -11.40
C VAL A 146 8.60 -5.76 -12.73
N ALA A 147 7.92 -6.10 -13.83
CA ALA A 147 8.46 -5.98 -15.18
C ALA A 147 7.48 -5.25 -16.11
N GLY A 148 8.03 -4.60 -17.15
CA GLY A 148 7.25 -3.93 -18.19
C GLY A 148 6.23 -2.95 -17.64
N ALA A 149 4.96 -3.13 -18.03
CA ALA A 149 3.87 -2.22 -17.69
C ALA A 149 3.62 -2.10 -16.18
N ALA A 150 3.87 -3.14 -15.37
CA ALA A 150 3.71 -3.08 -13.93
C ALA A 150 4.71 -2.11 -13.28
N ARG A 151 5.97 -2.14 -13.73
CA ARG A 151 7.01 -1.21 -13.28
C ARG A 151 6.66 0.23 -13.64
N THR A 152 6.31 0.50 -14.90
CA THR A 152 5.95 1.85 -15.36
C THR A 152 4.77 2.42 -14.57
N ARG A 153 3.78 1.59 -14.21
CA ARG A 153 2.65 2.02 -13.38
C ARG A 153 3.05 2.39 -11.97
N LEU A 154 3.87 1.57 -11.30
CA LEU A 154 4.35 1.87 -9.94
C LEU A 154 5.23 3.13 -9.93
N GLU A 155 6.15 3.27 -10.88
CA GLU A 155 6.99 4.47 -11.02
C GLU A 155 6.14 5.73 -11.25
N CYS A 156 5.14 5.63 -12.13
CA CYS A 156 4.21 6.70 -12.41
C CYS A 156 3.38 7.09 -11.18
N LEU A 157 2.92 6.11 -10.40
CA LEU A 157 2.20 6.32 -9.15
C LEU A 157 3.06 7.00 -8.09
N ALA A 158 4.29 6.52 -7.90
CA ALA A 158 5.22 7.11 -6.94
C ALA A 158 5.56 8.56 -7.31
N LYS A 159 5.93 8.79 -8.58
CA LYS A 159 6.22 10.12 -9.11
C LYS A 159 5.03 11.07 -9.00
N ALA A 160 3.83 10.61 -9.36
CA ALA A 160 2.61 11.42 -9.27
C ALA A 160 2.20 11.72 -7.83
N GLY A 161 2.59 10.87 -6.88
CA GLY A 161 2.37 11.04 -5.45
C GLY A 161 3.56 11.67 -4.71
N ASN A 162 4.48 12.34 -5.40
CA ASN A 162 5.69 12.96 -4.81
C ASN A 162 6.62 12.00 -4.04
N GLY A 163 6.50 10.68 -4.23
CA GLY A 163 7.33 9.68 -3.58
C GLY A 163 8.29 8.97 -4.53
N ARG A 164 8.74 7.78 -4.13
CA ARG A 164 9.73 6.96 -4.85
C ARG A 164 9.35 5.49 -4.97
#